data_AF-A0A6L3SUK5-F1
#
_entry.id   AF-A0A6L3SUK5-F1
#
_cell.length_a   1.000
_cell.length_b   1.000
_cell.length_c   1.000
_cell.angle_alpha   90.00
_cell.angle_beta   90.00
_cell.angle_gamma   90.00
#
_symmetry.space_group_name_H-M   'P 1'
#
loop_
_entity.id
_entity.type
_entity.pdbx_description
1 polymer ?
#
loop_
_entity_poly.entity_id
_entity_poly.type
_entity_poly.pdbx_seq_one_letter_code
_entity_poly.pdbx_strand_id
1 'polypeptide(L)'
;MTASARHSASTTRTETTKRRVFPIEEVLRWAIRDELPKRRLDPSITQAPSLPSVHPMWGNGLFTRVDNWSREPGMPLALGECHPDAEVIEAEIRNLDAEALDLAPYQIGHGLGPQCEVERISRLVRRDVIAWLITYAKKGGRPDLGEHVMCEPALSANGKVTVWRTVSTLCGTDLHGKPLFITSDKVAVSKGDARDTGLFCKLHWTRNADDVAEDRARYAVWHAALAHLTERLSGLSSVEVRAPIAPATPWISQPTPPAALQRLIPANDTDLPPARHPAQRPRPRPASAVRHIDPATYPLVA
;
A
#
# COMPACT_ATOMS: atom_id res chain seq x y z
N MET A 1 49.97 -64.71 28.15
CA MET A 1 48.84 -64.00 28.80
C MET A 1 48.48 -62.81 27.93
N THR A 2 47.51 -62.96 27.04
CA THR A 2 47.07 -61.91 26.09
C THR A 2 45.64 -61.51 26.45
N ALA A 3 45.48 -60.30 26.98
CA ALA A 3 44.19 -59.75 27.38
C ALA A 3 43.41 -59.31 26.13
N SER A 4 42.30 -59.99 25.87
CA SER A 4 41.38 -59.71 24.76
C SER A 4 40.41 -58.61 25.18
N ALA A 5 40.56 -57.41 24.63
CA ALA A 5 39.68 -56.27 24.88
C ALA A 5 38.35 -56.47 24.13
N ARG A 6 37.26 -56.67 24.86
CA ARG A 6 35.90 -56.72 24.30
C ARG A 6 35.46 -55.31 23.94
N HIS A 7 35.33 -55.04 22.64
CA HIS A 7 34.68 -53.83 22.16
C HIS A 7 33.18 -53.91 22.44
N SER A 8 32.72 -53.15 23.44
CA SER A 8 31.31 -52.91 23.70
C SER A 8 30.75 -52.09 22.54
N ALA A 9 30.05 -52.75 21.62
CA ALA A 9 29.29 -52.10 20.57
C ALA A 9 28.11 -51.35 21.20
N SER A 10 28.30 -50.06 21.46
CA SER A 10 27.23 -49.17 21.90
C SER A 10 26.23 -49.04 20.76
N THR A 11 25.11 -49.74 20.88
CA THR A 11 24.02 -49.69 19.90
C THR A 11 23.28 -48.37 20.14
N THR A 12 23.73 -47.29 19.50
CA THR A 12 23.01 -46.03 19.45
C THR A 12 21.71 -46.25 18.70
N ARG A 13 20.63 -46.43 19.46
CA ARG A 13 19.26 -46.48 18.95
C ARG A 13 18.96 -45.12 18.34
N THR A 14 18.97 -45.04 17.02
CA THR A 14 18.50 -43.89 16.24
C THR A 14 17.00 -43.76 16.46
N GLU A 15 16.61 -43.08 17.54
CA GLU A 15 15.26 -42.54 17.66
C GLU A 15 15.08 -41.53 16.54
N THR A 16 14.31 -41.91 15.53
CA THR A 16 13.87 -40.99 14.48
C THR A 16 12.89 -40.02 15.10
N THR A 17 13.39 -38.91 15.63
CA THR A 17 12.55 -37.83 16.16
C THR A 17 11.64 -37.36 15.04
N LYS A 18 10.33 -37.49 15.22
CA LYS A 18 9.34 -37.05 14.24
C LYS A 18 9.53 -35.56 13.98
N ARG A 19 9.84 -35.18 12.73
CA ARG A 19 10.00 -33.79 12.33
C ARG A 19 8.68 -33.03 12.50
N ARG A 20 8.77 -31.80 13.01
CA ARG A 20 7.62 -30.91 13.11
C ARG A 20 7.40 -30.26 11.75
N VAL A 21 6.16 -30.28 11.27
CA VAL A 21 5.84 -29.75 9.95
C VAL A 21 5.27 -28.35 10.12
N PHE A 22 5.95 -27.35 9.55
CA PHE A 22 5.56 -25.95 9.67
C PHE A 22 5.58 -25.25 8.30
N PRO A 23 4.65 -24.32 8.04
CA PRO A 23 4.74 -23.42 6.91
C PRO A 23 5.94 -22.47 7.07
N ILE A 24 6.59 -22.09 5.97
CA ILE A 24 7.80 -21.26 5.98
C ILE A 24 7.63 -19.96 6.78
N GLU A 25 6.46 -19.32 6.78
CA GLU A 25 6.23 -18.11 7.57
C GLU A 25 6.37 -18.35 9.09
N GLU A 26 5.88 -19.49 9.58
CA GLU A 26 6.00 -19.89 10.98
C GLU A 26 7.42 -20.31 11.33
N VAL A 27 8.11 -20.99 10.41
CA VAL A 27 9.52 -21.37 10.55
C VAL A 27 10.40 -20.14 10.69
N LEU A 28 10.24 -19.15 9.81
CA LEU A 28 10.98 -17.89 9.89
C LEU A 28 10.65 -17.11 11.16
N ARG A 29 9.38 -17.05 11.56
CA ARG A 29 8.96 -16.41 12.81
C ARG A 29 9.63 -17.06 14.02
N TRP A 30 9.56 -18.39 14.12
CA TRP A 30 10.20 -19.15 15.21
C TRP A 30 11.71 -18.91 15.23
N ALA A 31 12.39 -19.08 14.10
CA ALA A 31 13.84 -18.88 14.02
C ALA A 31 14.24 -17.45 14.41
N ILE A 32 13.64 -16.43 13.79
CA ILE A 32 14.06 -15.03 13.95
C ILE A 32 13.66 -14.44 15.29
N ARG A 33 12.45 -14.75 15.77
CA ARG A 33 11.91 -14.13 17.00
C ARG A 33 12.25 -14.93 18.24
N ASP A 34 12.24 -16.25 18.15
CA ASP A 34 12.26 -17.11 19.33
C ASP A 34 13.65 -17.77 19.53
N GLU A 35 14.34 -18.19 18.47
CA GLU A 35 15.63 -18.91 18.56
C GLU A 35 16.87 -18.03 18.44
N LEU A 36 17.02 -17.25 17.36
CA LEU A 36 18.22 -16.47 17.09
C LEU A 36 18.59 -15.50 18.24
N PRO A 37 17.65 -14.84 18.95
CA PRO A 37 18.00 -13.98 20.08
C PRO A 37 18.67 -14.70 21.25
N LYS A 38 18.62 -16.05 21.31
CA LYS A 38 19.30 -16.83 22.36
C LYS A 38 20.82 -16.79 22.20
N ARG A 39 21.33 -16.49 20.99
CA ARG A 39 22.76 -16.37 20.67
C ARG A 39 23.36 -15.11 21.33
N ARG A 40 23.96 -15.27 22.50
CA ARG A 40 24.42 -14.14 23.35
C ARG A 40 25.62 -13.34 22.82
N LEU A 41 26.35 -13.80 21.80
CA LEU A 41 27.70 -13.29 21.50
C LEU A 41 27.95 -12.87 20.05
N ASP A 42 27.09 -13.24 19.09
CA ASP A 42 27.33 -12.91 17.67
C ASP A 42 26.42 -11.77 17.18
N PRO A 43 26.90 -10.90 16.28
CA PRO A 43 26.06 -9.92 15.62
C PRO A 43 24.99 -10.66 14.81
N SER A 44 23.76 -10.63 15.32
CA SER A 44 22.63 -11.27 14.67
C SER A 44 22.23 -10.52 13.40
N ILE A 45 21.70 -11.25 12.42
CA ILE A 45 21.08 -10.63 11.23
C ILE A 45 19.95 -9.67 11.63
N THR A 46 19.38 -9.85 12.82
CA THR A 46 18.33 -8.99 13.35
C THR A 46 18.80 -7.58 13.71
N GLN A 47 20.12 -7.32 13.75
CA GLN A 47 20.74 -5.99 13.77
C GLN A 47 20.93 -5.38 12.38
N ALA A 48 20.29 -5.94 11.34
CA ALA A 48 20.33 -5.40 9.98
C ALA A 48 20.21 -3.87 9.97
N PRO A 49 20.98 -3.18 9.10
CA PRO A 49 20.96 -1.73 9.03
C PRO A 49 19.52 -1.25 8.89
N SER A 50 19.12 -0.30 9.74
CA SER A 50 17.76 0.25 9.70
C SER A 50 17.44 0.66 8.27
N LEU A 51 16.31 0.21 7.73
CA LEU A 51 15.85 0.60 6.41
C LEU A 51 15.95 2.14 6.29
N PRO A 52 16.62 2.69 5.25
CA PRO A 52 16.89 4.13 5.15
C PRO A 52 15.61 4.98 5.04
N SER A 53 14.47 4.35 4.70
CA SER A 53 13.15 4.99 4.61
C SER A 53 12.36 5.01 5.91
N VAL A 54 12.81 4.30 6.96
CA VAL A 54 12.11 4.22 8.24
C VAL A 54 12.79 5.18 9.22
N HIS A 55 12.18 6.34 9.43
CA HIS A 55 12.64 7.34 10.40
C HIS A 55 12.92 6.66 11.76
N PRO A 56 14.03 6.97 12.48
CA PRO A 56 14.43 6.25 13.69
C PRO A 56 13.35 6.20 14.81
N MET A 57 12.44 7.18 14.87
CA MET A 57 11.25 7.11 15.74
C MET A 57 10.32 5.91 15.43
N TRP A 58 10.26 5.49 14.17
CA TRP A 58 9.46 4.35 13.70
C TRP A 58 10.25 3.04 13.78
N GLY A 59 11.60 3.12 13.72
CA GLY A 59 12.50 2.00 13.97
C GLY A 59 12.47 1.49 15.42
N ASN A 60 12.19 2.39 16.38
CA ASN A 60 12.16 2.08 17.82
C ASN A 60 10.76 1.85 18.41
N GLY A 61 9.74 1.58 17.59
CA GLY A 61 8.52 0.92 18.07
C GLY A 61 7.43 1.78 18.73
N LEU A 62 7.34 3.08 18.43
CA LEU A 62 6.28 3.95 18.95
C LEU A 62 4.88 3.72 18.35
N PHE A 63 4.76 3.02 17.22
CA PHE A 63 3.48 2.68 16.57
C PHE A 63 3.34 1.21 16.18
N THR A 64 4.37 0.39 16.39
CA THR A 64 4.12 -1.04 16.54
C THR A 64 3.38 -1.17 17.86
N ARG A 65 2.13 -1.65 17.83
CA ARG A 65 1.46 -2.20 19.00
C ARG A 65 2.54 -2.90 19.84
N VAL A 66 2.78 -2.44 21.06
CA VAL A 66 3.63 -3.17 21.99
C VAL A 66 2.91 -4.47 22.20
N ASP A 67 3.27 -5.45 21.38
CA ASP A 67 2.68 -6.76 21.40
C ASP A 67 3.24 -7.41 22.65
N ASN A 68 2.52 -7.20 23.76
CA ASN A 68 2.61 -7.97 25.00
C ASN A 68 2.23 -9.45 24.77
N TRP A 69 2.33 -9.97 23.55
CA TRP A 69 1.67 -11.20 23.11
C TRP A 69 2.50 -12.47 23.16
N SER A 70 3.73 -12.45 23.68
CA SER A 70 4.41 -13.73 23.97
C SER A 70 5.56 -13.67 24.97
N ARG A 71 5.55 -12.76 25.95
CA ARG A 71 6.35 -12.93 27.17
C ARG A 71 5.58 -12.33 28.33
N GLU A 72 5.35 -13.12 29.37
CA GLU A 72 5.01 -12.55 30.67
C GLU A 72 6.06 -11.48 30.99
N PRO A 73 5.66 -10.24 31.32
CA PRO A 73 6.59 -9.21 31.74
C PRO A 73 7.40 -9.72 32.93
N GLY A 74 8.65 -10.13 32.71
CA GLY A 74 9.52 -10.72 33.74
C GLY A 74 10.17 -12.06 33.40
N MET A 75 9.75 -12.76 32.34
CA MET A 75 10.47 -13.97 31.90
C MET A 75 11.71 -13.58 31.09
N PRO A 76 12.94 -13.91 31.55
CA PRO A 76 14.16 -13.61 30.80
C PRO A 76 14.10 -14.23 29.40
N LEU A 77 14.84 -13.68 28.42
CA LEU A 77 15.14 -14.40 27.18
C LEU A 77 15.44 -15.84 27.55
N ALA A 78 14.76 -16.82 26.93
CA ALA A 78 15.02 -18.23 27.20
C ALA A 78 16.53 -18.46 27.07
N LEU A 79 17.20 -18.59 28.20
CA LEU A 79 18.65 -18.66 28.27
C LEU A 79 19.03 -20.04 27.77
N GLY A 80 19.76 -20.10 26.67
CA GLY A 80 20.15 -21.37 26.07
C GLY A 80 20.93 -21.17 24.78
N GLU A 81 21.42 -22.28 24.23
CA GLU A 81 22.02 -22.33 22.91
C GLU A 81 20.93 -22.16 21.84
N CYS A 82 21.28 -21.49 20.74
CA CYS A 82 20.39 -21.37 19.59
C CYS A 82 20.17 -22.75 18.96
N HIS A 83 18.94 -23.04 18.52
CA HIS A 83 18.70 -24.29 17.79
C HIS A 83 19.50 -24.32 16.47
N PRO A 84 20.16 -25.43 16.10
CA PRO A 84 20.99 -25.50 14.88
C PRO A 84 20.22 -25.18 13.59
N ASP A 85 18.99 -25.68 13.44
CA ASP A 85 18.13 -25.33 12.29
C ASP A 85 17.91 -23.81 12.15
N ALA A 86 17.86 -23.05 13.25
CA ALA A 86 17.69 -21.59 13.18
C ALA A 86 18.95 -20.89 12.66
N GLU A 87 20.15 -21.42 12.96
CA GLU A 87 21.41 -20.91 12.39
C GLU A 87 21.50 -21.19 10.89
N VAL A 88 21.03 -22.37 10.45
CA VAL A 88 20.93 -22.70 9.02
C VAL A 88 19.96 -21.74 8.33
N ILE A 89 18.79 -21.48 8.92
CA ILE A 89 17.83 -20.51 8.39
C ILE A 89 18.45 -19.11 8.28
N GLU A 90 19.17 -18.65 9.30
CA GLU A 90 19.87 -17.36 9.25
C GLU A 90 20.90 -17.31 8.12
N ALA A 91 21.70 -18.36 7.95
CA ALA A 91 22.68 -18.45 6.88
C ALA A 91 22.02 -18.40 5.49
N GLU A 92 20.91 -19.11 5.30
CA GLU A 92 20.16 -19.10 4.04
C GLU A 92 19.53 -17.74 3.74
N ILE A 93 19.03 -17.01 4.76
CA ILE A 93 18.54 -15.63 4.57
C ILE A 93 19.67 -14.69 4.19
N ARG A 94 20.87 -14.81 4.80
CA ARG A 94 22.04 -13.98 4.46
C ARG A 94 22.53 -14.23 3.05
N ASN A 95 22.44 -15.48 2.58
CA ASN A 95 22.88 -15.91 1.25
C ASN A 95 21.78 -15.74 0.19
N LEU A 96 20.64 -15.14 0.52
CA LEU A 96 19.54 -14.92 -0.42
C LEU A 96 19.98 -13.93 -1.51
N ASP A 97 20.08 -14.41 -2.75
CA ASP A 97 20.31 -13.57 -3.92
C ASP A 97 18.98 -12.93 -4.36
N ALA A 98 18.86 -11.62 -4.14
CA ALA A 98 17.67 -10.87 -4.48
C ALA A 98 17.40 -10.88 -6.00
N GLU A 99 18.45 -10.92 -6.84
CA GLU A 99 18.30 -10.90 -8.30
C GLU A 99 17.84 -12.23 -8.87
N ALA A 100 18.06 -13.33 -8.14
CA ALA A 100 17.58 -14.67 -8.50
C ALA A 100 16.07 -14.87 -8.28
N LEU A 101 15.38 -13.91 -7.63
CA LEU A 101 13.95 -14.02 -7.36
C LEU A 101 13.13 -13.74 -8.62
N ASP A 102 12.46 -14.78 -9.14
CA ASP A 102 11.53 -14.65 -10.26
C ASP A 102 10.22 -13.96 -9.82
N LEU A 103 9.98 -12.76 -10.36
CA LEU A 103 8.79 -11.97 -10.09
C LEU A 103 7.78 -12.02 -11.25
N ALA A 104 8.13 -12.63 -12.39
CA ALA A 104 7.26 -12.70 -13.56
C ALA A 104 5.89 -13.34 -13.27
N PRO A 105 5.78 -14.42 -12.46
CA PRO A 105 4.49 -15.05 -12.16
C PRO A 105 3.50 -14.16 -11.39
N TYR A 106 3.97 -13.09 -10.74
CA TYR A 106 3.15 -12.30 -9.82
C TYR A 106 2.26 -11.27 -10.52
N GLN A 107 2.58 -10.89 -11.77
CA GLN A 107 1.81 -9.91 -12.54
C GLN A 107 1.50 -8.63 -11.75
N ILE A 108 2.54 -8.01 -11.18
CA ILE A 108 2.44 -6.82 -10.30
C ILE A 108 1.63 -5.69 -10.98
N GLY A 109 1.83 -5.49 -12.29
CA GLY A 109 1.16 -4.46 -13.10
C GLY A 109 -0.30 -4.69 -13.45
N HIS A 110 -0.92 -5.81 -13.03
CA HIS A 110 -2.29 -6.16 -13.41
C HIS A 110 -3.29 -5.03 -13.09
N GLY A 111 -3.85 -4.39 -14.12
CA GLY A 111 -4.85 -3.32 -13.98
C GLY A 111 -4.33 -1.92 -13.61
N LEU A 112 -3.00 -1.69 -13.59
CA LEU A 112 -2.41 -0.38 -13.20
C LEU A 112 -2.21 0.62 -14.36
N GLY A 113 -2.46 0.18 -15.60
CA GLY A 113 -2.28 0.99 -16.80
C GLY A 113 -0.83 1.03 -17.31
N PRO A 114 -0.61 1.44 -18.57
CA PRO A 114 0.71 1.39 -19.22
C PRO A 114 1.73 2.41 -18.69
N GLN A 115 1.26 3.45 -18.00
CA GLN A 115 2.13 4.50 -17.44
C GLN A 115 2.86 4.09 -16.15
N CYS A 116 2.50 2.96 -15.54
CA CYS A 116 3.09 2.52 -14.28
C CYS A 116 4.45 1.86 -14.49
N GLU A 117 5.47 2.32 -13.76
CA GLU A 117 6.86 1.87 -13.93
C GLU A 117 7.20 0.62 -13.12
N VAL A 118 6.42 -0.46 -13.32
CA VAL A 118 6.48 -1.70 -12.53
C VAL A 118 7.89 -2.30 -12.43
N GLU A 119 8.65 -2.31 -13.53
CA GLU A 119 10.01 -2.87 -13.54
C GLU A 119 10.99 -2.08 -12.69
N ARG A 120 10.92 -0.74 -12.75
CA ARG A 120 11.77 0.13 -11.92
C ARG A 120 11.43 -0.07 -10.44
N ILE A 121 10.14 -0.07 -10.12
CA ILE A 121 9.64 -0.24 -8.76
C ILE A 121 10.07 -1.61 -8.20
N SER A 122 9.88 -2.69 -8.98
CA SER A 122 10.25 -4.05 -8.57
C SER A 122 11.74 -4.18 -8.27
N ARG A 123 12.59 -3.58 -9.11
CA ARG A 123 14.05 -3.55 -8.89
C ARG A 123 14.45 -2.81 -7.63
N LEU A 124 13.77 -1.70 -7.31
CA LEU A 124 14.05 -0.94 -6.08
C LEU A 124 13.66 -1.74 -4.84
N VAL A 125 12.44 -2.29 -4.82
CA VAL A 125 11.92 -3.05 -3.68
C VAL A 125 12.70 -4.34 -3.41
N ARG A 126 13.17 -5.01 -4.49
CA ARG A 126 13.97 -6.23 -4.42
C ARG A 126 15.23 -6.08 -3.55
N ARG A 127 15.87 -4.90 -3.55
CA ARG A 127 17.09 -4.63 -2.78
C ARG A 127 16.90 -4.75 -1.27
N ASP A 128 15.67 -4.55 -0.81
CA ASP A 128 15.33 -4.56 0.62
C ASP A 128 14.73 -5.91 1.08
N VAL A 129 14.78 -6.96 0.24
CA VAL A 129 14.09 -8.24 0.50
C VAL A 129 14.44 -8.87 1.86
N ILE A 130 15.72 -8.87 2.25
CA ILE A 130 16.17 -9.43 3.53
C ILE A 130 15.55 -8.66 4.70
N ALA A 131 15.55 -7.33 4.62
CA ALA A 131 14.96 -6.48 5.66
C ALA A 131 13.44 -6.70 5.77
N TRP A 132 12.75 -6.86 4.64
CA TRP A 132 11.33 -7.21 4.63
C TRP A 132 11.05 -8.57 5.27
N LEU A 133 11.80 -9.62 4.89
CA LEU A 133 11.66 -10.95 5.49
C LEU A 133 11.81 -10.90 7.02
N ILE A 134 12.84 -10.23 7.53
CA ILE A 134 13.09 -10.11 8.97
C ILE A 134 11.96 -9.33 9.64
N THR A 135 11.54 -8.21 9.03
CA THR A 135 10.48 -7.35 9.58
C THR A 135 9.17 -8.12 9.72
N TYR A 136 8.74 -8.86 8.69
CA TYR A 136 7.48 -9.59 8.70
C TYR A 136 7.54 -10.87 9.53
N ALA A 137 8.69 -11.54 9.60
CA ALA A 137 8.90 -12.65 10.53
C ALA A 137 8.81 -12.19 12.00
N LYS A 138 9.38 -11.03 12.35
CA LYS A 138 9.26 -10.44 13.69
C LYS A 138 7.82 -10.03 14.02
N LYS A 139 7.14 -9.35 13.07
CA LYS A 139 5.74 -8.90 13.24
C LYS A 139 4.73 -10.05 13.24
N GLY A 140 5.08 -11.21 12.67
CA GLY A 140 4.14 -12.33 12.49
C GLY A 140 3.01 -12.00 11.52
N GLY A 141 3.27 -11.15 10.53
CA GLY A 141 2.29 -10.66 9.56
C GLY A 141 2.83 -10.69 8.13
N ARG A 142 2.07 -10.15 7.19
CA ARG A 142 2.41 -10.07 5.76
C ARG A 142 2.59 -8.61 5.35
N PRO A 143 3.28 -8.32 4.23
CA PRO A 143 3.21 -7.02 3.60
C PRO A 143 1.77 -6.59 3.39
N ASP A 144 1.47 -5.36 3.80
CA ASP A 144 0.17 -4.75 3.53
C ASP A 144 0.12 -4.42 2.04
N LEU A 145 -1.01 -4.75 1.41
CA LEU A 145 -1.25 -4.44 0.00
C LEU A 145 -1.87 -3.05 -0.15
N GLY A 146 -2.25 -2.43 0.97
CA GLY A 146 -3.08 -1.24 1.03
C GLY A 146 -4.41 -1.44 0.29
N GLU A 147 -5.24 -0.40 0.29
CA GLU A 147 -6.48 -0.37 -0.48
C GLU A 147 -6.26 -0.27 -2.00
N HIS A 148 -7.32 -0.03 -2.77
CA HIS A 148 -7.22 0.24 -4.20
C HIS A 148 -6.62 1.64 -4.48
N VAL A 149 -6.47 1.98 -5.77
CA VAL A 149 -6.16 3.35 -6.18
C VAL A 149 -7.27 4.27 -5.66
N MET A 150 -6.92 5.29 -4.88
CA MET A 150 -7.89 6.17 -4.21
C MET A 150 -7.93 7.56 -4.86
N CYS A 151 -9.15 8.02 -5.14
CA CYS A 151 -9.43 9.34 -5.66
C CYS A 151 -10.17 10.16 -4.59
N GLU A 152 -9.65 11.33 -4.26
CA GLU A 152 -10.32 12.25 -3.34
C GLU A 152 -10.60 13.60 -4.02
N PRO A 153 -11.65 14.33 -3.60
CA PRO A 153 -11.89 15.69 -4.07
C PRO A 153 -10.73 16.61 -3.70
N ALA A 154 -10.29 17.46 -4.63
CA ALA A 154 -9.28 18.46 -4.38
C ALA A 154 -9.72 19.42 -3.26
N LEU A 155 -8.98 19.44 -2.15
CA LEU A 155 -9.27 20.29 -1.01
C LEU A 155 -8.56 21.64 -1.14
N SER A 156 -9.21 22.70 -0.65
CA SER A 156 -8.62 24.03 -0.49
C SER A 156 -7.72 24.08 0.74
N ALA A 157 -6.96 25.16 0.92
CA ALA A 157 -6.13 25.38 2.11
C ALA A 157 -6.91 25.29 3.44
N ASN A 158 -8.23 25.46 3.41
CA ASN A 158 -9.12 25.36 4.58
C ASN A 158 -9.70 23.95 4.78
N GLY A 159 -9.22 22.94 4.05
CA GLY A 159 -9.71 21.56 4.10
C GLY A 159 -11.10 21.34 3.48
N LYS A 160 -11.69 22.36 2.84
CA LYS A 160 -12.99 22.25 2.15
C LYS A 160 -12.81 21.87 0.69
N VAL A 161 -13.73 21.09 0.13
CA VAL A 161 -13.75 20.73 -1.30
C VAL A 161 -13.72 21.99 -2.16
N THR A 162 -12.77 22.05 -3.08
CA THR A 162 -12.60 23.16 -4.03
C THR A 162 -13.48 22.93 -5.23
N VAL A 163 -14.40 23.86 -5.47
CA VAL A 163 -15.20 23.89 -6.69
C VAL A 163 -14.46 24.69 -7.74
N TRP A 164 -14.37 24.15 -8.94
CA TRP A 164 -13.72 24.73 -10.10
C TRP A 164 -14.79 25.09 -11.14
N ARG A 165 -14.45 26.04 -12.01
CA ARG A 165 -15.21 26.36 -13.21
C ARG A 165 -14.26 26.46 -14.40
N THR A 166 -14.70 25.98 -15.55
CA THR A 166 -13.94 26.17 -16.79
C THR A 166 -14.28 27.55 -17.35
N VAL A 167 -13.26 28.39 -17.50
CA VAL A 167 -13.38 29.75 -18.05
C VAL A 167 -12.71 29.77 -19.41
N SER A 168 -13.51 30.00 -20.45
CA SER A 168 -13.03 30.27 -21.81
C SER A 168 -12.65 31.73 -21.93
N THR A 169 -11.36 32.03 -22.17
CA THR A 169 -10.85 33.39 -22.37
C THR A 169 -10.46 33.57 -23.83
N LEU A 170 -10.90 34.65 -24.46
CA LEU A 170 -10.50 35.00 -25.83
C LEU A 170 -8.98 35.20 -25.88
N CYS A 171 -8.28 34.42 -26.70
CA CYS A 171 -6.82 34.48 -26.83
C CYS A 171 -6.34 35.08 -28.15
N GLY A 172 -7.24 35.33 -29.10
CA GLY A 172 -6.93 35.92 -30.40
C GLY A 172 -8.00 35.60 -31.42
N THR A 173 -7.67 35.82 -32.68
CA THR A 173 -8.49 35.40 -33.83
C THR A 173 -7.68 34.54 -34.77
N ASP A 174 -8.30 33.56 -35.41
CA ASP A 174 -7.67 32.78 -36.47
C ASP A 174 -7.46 33.63 -37.75
N LEU A 175 -6.86 33.03 -38.77
CA LEU A 175 -6.59 33.67 -40.08
C LEU A 175 -7.87 34.10 -40.82
N HIS A 176 -9.04 33.62 -40.39
CA HIS A 176 -10.34 33.95 -40.97
C HIS A 176 -11.14 34.93 -40.08
N GLY A 177 -10.53 35.47 -39.02
CA GLY A 177 -11.16 36.40 -38.09
C GLY A 177 -12.10 35.74 -37.08
N LYS A 178 -12.12 34.40 -36.95
CA LYS A 178 -12.92 33.72 -35.92
C LYS A 178 -12.22 33.79 -34.56
N PRO A 179 -12.95 34.06 -33.47
CA PRO A 179 -12.35 34.12 -32.14
C PRO A 179 -11.83 32.75 -31.69
N LEU A 180 -10.61 32.72 -31.18
CA LEU A 180 -10.01 31.55 -30.53
C LEU A 180 -10.12 31.72 -29.01
N PHE A 181 -10.49 30.64 -28.33
CA PHE A 181 -10.63 30.63 -26.87
C PHE A 181 -9.67 29.62 -26.25
N ILE A 182 -9.02 30.02 -25.15
CA ILE A 182 -8.29 29.10 -24.27
C ILE A 182 -9.20 28.79 -23.08
N THR A 183 -9.46 27.51 -22.87
CA THR A 183 -10.16 27.00 -21.69
C THR A 183 -9.16 26.83 -20.55
N SER A 184 -9.45 27.42 -19.40
CA SER A 184 -8.67 27.24 -18.17
C SER A 184 -9.58 26.99 -16.99
N ASP A 185 -9.18 26.11 -16.08
CA ASP A 185 -9.94 25.86 -14.87
C ASP A 185 -9.56 26.88 -13.79
N LYS A 186 -10.55 27.60 -13.27
CA LYS A 186 -10.37 28.57 -12.19
C LYS A 186 -11.18 28.15 -10.97
N VAL A 187 -10.63 28.37 -9.77
CA VAL A 187 -11.35 28.14 -8.51
C VAL A 187 -12.56 29.07 -8.45
N ALA A 188 -13.73 28.51 -8.15
CA ALA A 188 -14.96 29.26 -7.97
C ALA A 188 -14.96 29.90 -6.56
N VAL A 189 -15.10 31.23 -6.50
CA VAL A 189 -14.96 32.03 -5.25
C VAL A 189 -16.26 32.06 -4.44
N SER A 190 -17.06 30.98 -4.45
CA SER A 190 -18.49 30.96 -4.11
C SER A 190 -18.99 31.99 -3.07
N LYS A 191 -19.85 32.91 -3.52
CA LYS A 191 -21.05 33.44 -2.83
C LYS A 191 -21.76 34.39 -3.82
N GLY A 192 -22.49 33.84 -4.78
CA GLY A 192 -23.16 34.68 -5.78
C GLY A 192 -24.24 33.96 -6.54
N ASP A 193 -23.87 33.15 -7.51
CA ASP A 193 -24.86 32.55 -8.40
C ASP A 193 -24.88 31.04 -8.27
N ALA A 194 -25.91 30.53 -7.61
CA ALA A 194 -26.39 29.15 -7.76
C ALA A 194 -26.83 28.82 -9.23
N ARG A 195 -26.54 29.73 -10.17
CA ARG A 195 -26.82 29.68 -11.60
C ARG A 195 -25.56 29.56 -12.44
N ASP A 196 -24.37 29.56 -11.84
CA ASP A 196 -23.12 29.32 -12.57
C ASP A 196 -23.13 27.87 -13.09
N THR A 197 -23.50 27.70 -14.35
CA THR A 197 -23.41 26.41 -15.06
C THR A 197 -21.94 26.06 -15.29
N GLY A 198 -21.56 24.78 -15.13
CA GLY A 198 -20.19 24.31 -15.37
C GLY A 198 -19.27 24.32 -14.14
N LEU A 199 -19.85 24.30 -12.93
CA LEU A 199 -19.10 24.01 -11.70
C LEU A 199 -18.77 22.52 -11.61
N PHE A 200 -17.55 22.18 -11.23
CA PHE A 200 -17.12 20.79 -11.02
C PHE A 200 -16.07 20.69 -9.92
N CYS A 201 -15.85 19.48 -9.41
CA CYS A 201 -14.80 19.19 -8.44
C CYS A 201 -13.69 18.41 -9.14
N LYS A 202 -12.44 18.89 -9.03
CA LYS A 202 -11.29 18.09 -9.46
C LYS A 202 -11.08 16.95 -8.48
N LEU A 203 -10.80 15.76 -9.01
CA LEU A 203 -10.31 14.64 -8.22
C LEU A 203 -8.80 14.60 -8.31
N HIS A 204 -8.15 14.25 -7.21
CA HIS A 204 -6.73 13.95 -7.17
C HIS A 204 -6.55 12.52 -6.68
N TRP A 205 -5.58 11.84 -7.26
CA TRP A 205 -5.16 10.54 -6.76
C TRP A 205 -4.39 10.77 -5.45
N THR A 206 -4.97 10.36 -4.32
CA THR A 206 -4.24 10.33 -3.04
C THR A 206 -3.31 9.15 -2.98
N ARG A 207 -3.66 8.09 -3.71
CA ARG A 207 -2.80 6.96 -4.00
C ARG A 207 -2.83 6.66 -5.49
N ASN A 208 -1.68 6.76 -6.15
CA ASN A 208 -1.55 6.60 -7.58
C ASN A 208 -1.24 5.13 -7.96
N ALA A 209 -1.09 4.86 -9.25
CA ALA A 209 -0.79 3.51 -9.75
C ALA A 209 0.59 2.99 -9.29
N ASP A 210 1.58 3.87 -9.14
CA ASP A 210 2.93 3.51 -8.71
C ASP A 210 2.94 3.12 -7.22
N ASP A 211 2.17 3.79 -6.37
CA ASP A 211 2.03 3.43 -4.95
C ASP A 211 1.44 2.01 -4.80
N VAL A 212 0.42 1.69 -5.59
CA VAL A 212 -0.18 0.35 -5.61
C VAL A 212 0.79 -0.67 -6.19
N ALA A 213 1.55 -0.33 -7.23
CA ALA A 213 2.60 -1.21 -7.76
C ALA A 213 3.70 -1.48 -6.75
N GLU A 214 4.09 -0.48 -5.96
CA GLU A 214 5.10 -0.62 -4.91
C GLU A 214 4.66 -1.62 -3.84
N ASP A 215 3.43 -1.52 -3.34
CA ASP A 215 2.92 -2.44 -2.32
C ASP A 215 2.78 -3.87 -2.86
N ARG A 216 2.33 -4.02 -4.11
CA ARG A 216 2.31 -5.33 -4.79
C ARG A 216 3.70 -5.88 -5.02
N ALA A 217 4.68 -5.05 -5.38
CA ALA A 217 6.07 -5.46 -5.54
C ALA A 217 6.67 -5.89 -4.20
N ARG A 218 6.40 -5.19 -3.10
CA ARG A 218 6.83 -5.57 -1.74
C ARG A 218 6.29 -6.94 -1.37
N TYR A 219 5.00 -7.16 -1.62
CA TYR A 219 4.38 -8.45 -1.40
C TYR A 219 4.98 -9.55 -2.28
N ALA A 220 5.13 -9.31 -3.58
CA ALA A 220 5.66 -10.27 -4.54
C ALA A 220 7.09 -10.69 -4.19
N VAL A 221 7.97 -9.72 -3.89
CA VAL A 221 9.35 -9.96 -3.48
C VAL A 221 9.42 -10.79 -2.19
N TRP A 222 8.61 -10.43 -1.19
CA TRP A 222 8.51 -11.18 0.06
C TRP A 222 8.06 -12.63 -0.20
N HIS A 223 6.98 -12.83 -0.95
CA HIS A 223 6.44 -14.15 -1.24
C HIS A 223 7.40 -15.01 -2.08
N ALA A 224 8.04 -14.41 -3.10
CA ALA A 224 9.03 -15.09 -3.93
C ALA A 224 10.23 -15.56 -3.10
N ALA A 225 10.69 -14.73 -2.16
CA ALA A 225 11.75 -15.11 -1.25
C ALA A 225 11.35 -16.26 -0.32
N LEU A 226 10.12 -16.28 0.18
CA LEU A 226 9.62 -17.41 0.98
C LEU A 226 9.56 -18.71 0.17
N ALA A 227 9.08 -18.65 -1.07
CA ALA A 227 9.05 -19.81 -1.97
C ALA A 227 10.48 -20.33 -2.24
N HIS A 228 11.42 -19.42 -2.53
CA HIS A 228 12.82 -19.76 -2.74
C HIS A 228 13.48 -20.39 -1.50
N LEU A 229 13.24 -19.81 -0.31
CA LEU A 229 13.76 -20.35 0.94
C LEU A 229 13.17 -21.73 1.28
N THR A 230 11.91 -21.99 0.92
CA THR A 230 11.28 -23.30 1.15
C THR A 230 12.06 -24.42 0.47
N GLU A 231 12.51 -24.22 -0.77
CA GLU A 231 13.29 -25.21 -1.51
C GLU A 231 14.66 -25.45 -0.86
N ARG A 232 15.31 -24.38 -0.40
CA ARG A 232 16.65 -24.40 0.19
C ARG A 232 16.68 -25.00 1.61
N LEU A 233 15.56 -24.94 2.33
CA LEU A 233 15.45 -25.40 3.71
C LEU A 233 14.89 -26.84 3.85
N SER A 234 14.93 -27.64 2.78
CA SER A 234 14.44 -29.03 2.81
C SER A 234 15.31 -29.97 3.68
N GLY A 235 16.54 -29.57 3.99
CA GLY A 235 17.53 -30.34 4.77
C GLY A 235 17.52 -30.13 6.29
N LEU A 236 16.56 -29.36 6.85
CA LEU A 236 16.51 -29.10 8.29
C LEU A 236 16.31 -30.39 9.12
N SER A 237 16.91 -30.43 10.30
CA SER A 237 17.02 -31.65 11.10
C SER A 237 15.74 -31.96 11.89
N SER A 238 15.11 -30.93 12.49
CA SER A 238 13.96 -31.06 13.38
C SER A 238 12.65 -30.53 12.79
N VAL A 239 12.75 -29.69 11.75
CA VAL A 239 11.62 -29.05 11.08
C VAL A 239 11.51 -29.50 9.62
N GLU A 240 10.31 -29.82 9.17
CA GLU A 240 9.95 -29.96 7.76
C GLU A 240 9.24 -28.68 7.31
N VAL A 241 9.82 -27.99 6.33
CA VAL A 241 9.31 -26.71 5.83
C VAL A 241 8.31 -26.94 4.70
N ARG A 242 7.13 -26.33 4.82
CA ARG A 242 6.11 -26.29 3.76
C ARG A 242 6.10 -24.95 3.03
N ALA A 243 5.54 -24.97 1.83
CA ALA A 243 5.31 -23.79 1.00
C ALA A 243 4.55 -22.67 1.75
N PRO A 244 4.67 -21.41 1.29
CA PRO A 244 3.92 -20.29 1.86
C PRO A 244 2.42 -20.57 1.93
N ILE A 245 1.77 -20.21 3.04
CA ILE A 245 0.31 -20.26 3.17
C ILE A 245 -0.33 -19.11 2.37
N ALA A 246 0.40 -17.99 2.28
CA ALA A 246 -0.06 -16.82 1.57
C ALA A 246 -0.26 -17.12 0.06
N PRO A 247 -1.30 -16.58 -0.59
CA PRO A 247 -1.45 -16.72 -2.04
C PRO A 247 -0.38 -15.89 -2.77
N ALA A 248 0.10 -16.36 -3.92
CA ALA A 248 1.10 -15.63 -4.70
C ALA A 248 0.57 -14.27 -5.21
N THR A 249 -0.68 -14.22 -5.67
CA THR A 249 -1.29 -13.03 -6.30
C THR A 249 -2.65 -12.65 -5.68
N PRO A 250 -2.64 -12.15 -4.43
CA PRO A 250 -3.87 -11.80 -3.71
C PRO A 250 -4.72 -10.74 -4.43
N TRP A 251 -4.12 -9.85 -5.23
CA TRP A 251 -4.83 -8.81 -5.98
C TRP A 251 -5.53 -9.30 -7.25
N ILE A 252 -5.23 -10.51 -7.73
CA ILE A 252 -5.91 -11.12 -8.89
C ILE A 252 -6.99 -12.08 -8.41
N SER A 253 -6.69 -12.81 -7.34
CA SER A 253 -7.51 -13.93 -6.86
C SER A 253 -8.72 -13.49 -6.04
N GLN A 254 -8.76 -12.23 -5.59
CA GLN A 254 -9.95 -11.69 -4.94
C GLN A 254 -10.99 -11.34 -6.01
N PRO A 255 -12.27 -11.76 -5.85
CA PRO A 255 -13.33 -11.31 -6.75
C PRO A 255 -13.30 -9.79 -6.71
N THR A 256 -12.97 -9.17 -7.84
CA THR A 256 -12.90 -7.72 -7.97
C THR A 256 -14.23 -7.19 -7.44
N PRO A 257 -14.28 -6.48 -6.29
CA PRO A 257 -15.52 -5.84 -5.88
C PRO A 257 -15.95 -4.96 -7.06
N PRO A 258 -17.24 -4.98 -7.44
CA PRO A 258 -17.70 -4.35 -8.67
C PRO A 258 -17.14 -2.95 -8.75
N ALA A 259 -16.34 -2.69 -9.79
CA ALA A 259 -15.61 -1.45 -9.95
C ALA A 259 -16.55 -0.27 -9.70
N ALA A 260 -16.22 0.56 -8.71
CA ALA A 260 -17.00 1.76 -8.42
C ALA A 260 -16.93 2.70 -9.64
N LEU A 261 -17.99 2.61 -10.45
CA LEU A 261 -18.48 3.53 -11.48
C LEU A 261 -17.41 4.15 -12.40
N GLN A 262 -17.18 3.49 -13.53
CA GLN A 262 -16.52 4.03 -14.73
C GLN A 262 -17.21 5.27 -15.35
N ARG A 263 -18.23 5.85 -14.71
CA ARG A 263 -18.89 7.07 -15.16
C ARG A 263 -19.21 7.98 -13.97
N LEU A 264 -18.33 8.95 -13.74
CA LEU A 264 -18.69 10.21 -13.06
C LEU A 264 -19.48 11.16 -13.97
N ILE A 265 -19.71 10.76 -15.23
CA ILE A 265 -20.73 11.38 -16.05
C ILE A 265 -22.05 10.93 -15.43
N PRO A 266 -22.89 11.82 -14.87
CA PRO A 266 -24.25 11.44 -14.54
C PRO A 266 -24.82 10.82 -15.80
N ALA A 267 -25.24 9.55 -15.74
CA ALA A 267 -25.98 8.97 -16.84
C ALA A 267 -27.15 9.93 -17.06
N ASN A 268 -27.09 10.70 -18.16
CA ASN A 268 -28.29 11.26 -18.73
C ASN A 268 -29.05 10.04 -19.23
N ASP A 269 -29.70 9.36 -18.29
CA ASP A 269 -30.59 8.28 -18.54
C ASP A 269 -31.73 8.91 -19.33
N THR A 270 -31.69 8.74 -20.66
CA THR A 270 -32.68 9.30 -21.57
C THR A 270 -34.08 8.76 -21.28
N ASP A 271 -34.17 7.68 -20.50
CA ASP A 271 -35.40 7.03 -20.10
C ASP A 271 -35.90 7.49 -18.72
N LEU A 272 -35.10 8.24 -17.96
CA LEU A 272 -35.61 8.91 -16.75
C LEU A 272 -36.32 10.20 -17.16
N PRO A 273 -37.62 10.36 -16.85
CA PRO A 273 -38.32 11.61 -17.09
C PRO A 273 -37.56 12.73 -16.37
N PRO A 274 -37.36 13.91 -17.01
CA PRO A 274 -36.60 15.00 -16.42
C PRO A 274 -37.13 15.25 -15.01
N ALA A 275 -36.23 15.28 -14.04
CA ALA A 275 -36.59 15.50 -12.65
C ALA A 275 -37.54 16.70 -12.59
N ARG A 276 -38.79 16.47 -12.16
CA ARG A 276 -39.79 17.53 -11.99
C ARG A 276 -39.30 18.41 -10.86
N HIS A 277 -38.44 19.36 -11.19
CA HIS A 277 -38.09 20.42 -10.27
C HIS A 277 -39.40 21.12 -9.92
N PRO A 278 -39.80 21.16 -8.63
CA PRO A 278 -40.98 21.89 -8.23
C PRO A 278 -40.80 23.31 -8.76
N ALA A 279 -41.80 23.82 -9.50
CA ALA A 279 -41.78 25.16 -10.04
C ALA A 279 -41.36 26.10 -8.91
N GLN A 280 -40.15 26.66 -9.02
CA GLN A 280 -39.65 27.56 -7.99
C GLN A 280 -40.67 28.68 -7.88
N ARG A 281 -41.33 28.76 -6.72
CA ARG A 281 -42.23 29.88 -6.44
C ARG A 281 -41.42 31.14 -6.67
N PRO A 282 -41.90 32.08 -7.52
CA PRO A 282 -41.19 33.32 -7.75
C PRO A 282 -40.96 33.96 -6.38
N ARG A 283 -39.68 34.11 -5.99
CA ARG A 283 -39.37 34.82 -4.76
C ARG A 283 -39.96 36.22 -4.88
N PRO A 284 -40.66 36.73 -3.86
CA PRO A 284 -41.14 38.09 -3.87
C PRO A 284 -39.96 39.02 -4.17
N ARG A 285 -40.10 39.84 -5.22
CA ARG A 285 -39.06 40.82 -5.55
C ARG A 285 -38.86 41.69 -4.30
N PRO A 286 -37.62 41.89 -3.83
CA PRO A 286 -37.39 42.89 -2.80
C PRO A 286 -37.95 44.22 -3.31
N ALA A 287 -38.72 44.91 -2.46
CA ALA A 287 -39.26 46.21 -2.81
C ALA A 287 -38.08 47.10 -3.23
N SER A 288 -38.03 47.44 -4.52
CA SER A 288 -37.05 48.40 -5.02
C SER A 288 -37.21 49.67 -4.21
N ALA A 289 -36.11 50.20 -3.66
CA ALA A 289 -36.14 51.49 -2.99
C ALA A 289 -36.81 52.50 -3.93
N VAL A 290 -37.92 53.10 -3.46
CA VAL A 290 -38.68 54.10 -4.20
C VAL A 290 -37.69 55.22 -4.53
N ARG A 291 -37.28 55.30 -5.81
CA ARG A 291 -36.45 56.41 -6.27
C ARG A 291 -37.34 57.64 -6.27
N HIS A 292 -37.12 58.52 -5.30
CA HIS A 292 -37.72 59.85 -5.33
C HIS A 292 -37.12 60.57 -6.54
N ILE A 293 -37.93 60.74 -7.58
CA ILE A 293 -37.55 61.53 -8.74
C ILE A 293 -37.73 62.98 -8.34
N ASP A 294 -36.64 63.70 -8.13
CA ASP A 294 -36.70 65.14 -7.89
C ASP A 294 -37.00 65.85 -9.22
N PRO A 295 -38.14 66.55 -9.37
CA PRO A 295 -38.50 67.23 -10.60
C PRO A 295 -37.50 68.33 -11.00
N ALA A 296 -36.64 68.80 -10.10
CA ALA A 296 -35.56 69.73 -10.44
C ALA A 296 -34.49 69.10 -11.35
N THR A 297 -34.42 67.76 -11.41
CA THR A 297 -33.40 67.03 -12.19
C THR A 297 -33.70 66.97 -13.69
N TYR A 298 -34.90 67.38 -14.11
CA TYR A 298 -35.32 67.34 -15.52
C TYR A 298 -35.74 68.75 -15.97
N PRO A 299 -34.80 69.60 -16.42
CA PRO A 299 -35.17 70.85 -17.06
C PRO A 299 -35.95 70.51 -18.34
N LEU A 300 -37.20 71.00 -18.39
CA LEU A 300 -38.00 70.96 -19.60
C LEU A 300 -37.26 71.75 -20.67
N VAL A 301 -36.75 71.05 -21.68
CA VAL A 301 -36.22 71.68 -22.89
C VAL A 301 -37.42 72.30 -23.61
N ALA A 302 -37.43 73.63 -23.68
CA ALA A 302 -38.41 74.42 -24.45
C ALA A 302 -38.04 74.48 -25.93
#